data_AF-A0ABD6C0S4-F1
#
_entry.id   AF-A0ABD6C0S4-F1
#
_cell.length_a   1.000
_cell.length_b   1.000
_cell.length_c   1.000
_cell.angle_alpha   90.00
_cell.angle_beta   90.00
_cell.angle_gamma   90.00
#
_symmetry.space_group_name_H-M   'P 1'
#
loop_
_entity.id
_entity.type
_entity.pdbx_description
1 polymer ?
#
loop_
_entity_poly.entity_id
_entity_poly.type
_entity_poly.pdbx_seq_one_letter_code
_entity_poly.pdbx_strand_id
1 'polypeptide(L)' 'MGGSTVLDAPNAPGRADVQLALVPLLFAGAYALAALLFDAWTAAVASASLAASLPIADGLFVHPPHDG' A
#
# COMPACT_ATOMS: atom_id res chain seq x y z
N MET A 1 0.27 19.62 27.57
CA MET A 1 0.33 18.38 28.37
C MET A 1 -0.25 17.29 27.48
N GLY A 2 0.51 16.47 26.75
CA GLY A 2 1.67 15.70 27.17
C GLY A 2 1.22 14.23 27.20
N GLY A 3 1.15 13.59 26.03
CA GLY A 3 0.57 12.26 25.84
C GLY A 3 1.28 11.48 24.73
N SER A 4 2.61 11.50 24.75
CA SER A 4 3.49 10.58 24.01
C SER A 4 4.23 9.76 25.07
N THR A 5 4.35 8.41 24.92
CA THR A 5 5.49 7.65 25.50
C THR A 5 5.57 6.12 25.29
N VAL A 6 4.70 5.41 24.56
CA VAL A 6 4.95 3.95 24.33
C VAL A 6 4.98 3.51 22.87
N LEU A 7 4.22 4.13 21.96
CA LEU A 7 4.18 3.73 20.54
C LEU A 7 4.94 4.67 19.60
N ASP A 8 5.32 5.86 20.07
CA ASP A 8 6.19 6.78 19.33
C ASP A 8 7.65 6.33 19.46
N ALA A 9 7.98 5.19 18.86
CA ALA A 9 9.38 4.86 18.64
C ALA A 9 9.97 5.96 17.74
N PRO A 10 11.16 6.50 18.05
CA PRO A 10 11.78 7.59 17.29
C PRO A 10 12.08 7.26 15.81
N ASN A 11 11.79 6.03 15.38
CA ASN A 11 11.89 5.53 14.00
C ASN A 11 10.65 4.72 13.57
N ALA A 12 9.48 4.98 14.17
CA ALA A 12 8.25 4.32 13.74
C ALA A 12 7.97 4.69 12.27
N PRO A 13 7.67 3.71 11.40
CA PRO A 13 7.43 3.97 9.99
C PRO A 13 6.28 4.98 9.84
N GLY A 14 6.55 6.03 9.08
CA GLY A 14 5.56 7.04 8.76
C GLY A 14 4.49 6.48 7.83
N ARG A 15 3.40 7.23 7.66
CA ARG A 15 2.32 6.86 6.73
C ARG A 15 2.82 6.57 5.31
N ALA A 16 3.78 7.35 4.83
CA ALA A 16 4.40 7.16 3.51
C ALA A 16 5.16 5.83 3.41
N ASP A 17 5.89 5.45 4.46
CA ASP A 17 6.62 4.18 4.52
C ASP A 17 5.65 2.98 4.47
N VAL A 18 4.52 3.10 5.16
CA VAL A 18 3.45 2.08 5.14
C VAL A 18 2.81 2.00 3.76
N GLN A 19 2.48 3.12 3.11
CA GLN A 19 1.96 3.12 1.74
C GLN A 19 2.94 2.49 0.77
N LEU A 20 4.23 2.81 0.89
CA LEU A 20 5.28 2.24 0.05
C LEU A 20 5.41 0.72 0.25
N ALA A 21 5.29 0.24 1.49
CA ALA A 21 5.30 -1.20 1.79
C ALA A 21 4.04 -1.91 1.27
N LEU A 22 2.88 -1.25 1.25
CA LEU A 22 1.62 -1.83 0.78
C LEU A 22 1.59 -2.08 -0.73
N VAL A 23 2.26 -1.26 -1.54
CA VAL A 23 2.26 -1.42 -3.02
C VAL A 23 2.75 -2.82 -3.47
N PRO A 24 3.96 -3.28 -3.12
CA PRO A 24 4.43 -4.62 -3.51
C PRO A 24 3.60 -5.73 -2.86
N LEU A 25 3.09 -5.50 -1.64
CA LEU A 25 2.32 -6.49 -0.90
C LEU A 25 0.94 -6.73 -1.53
N LEU A 26 0.25 -5.66 -1.93
CA LEU A 26 -1.02 -5.72 -2.65
C LEU A 26 -0.82 -6.33 -4.03
N PHE A 27 0.25 -5.98 -4.74
CA PHE A 27 0.57 -6.60 -6.02
C PHE A 27 0.75 -8.12 -5.87
N ALA A 28 1.63 -8.56 -4.97
CA ALA A 28 1.91 -9.98 -4.78
C ALA A 28 0.68 -10.76 -4.31
N GLY A 29 -0.08 -10.22 -3.36
CA GLY A 29 -1.30 -10.84 -2.84
C GLY A 29 -2.40 -10.96 -3.89
N ALA A 30 -2.68 -9.87 -4.61
CA ALA A 30 -3.69 -9.88 -5.67
C ALA A 30 -3.27 -10.74 -6.86
N TYR A 31 -1.99 -10.75 -7.24
CA TYR A 31 -1.47 -11.64 -8.27
C TYR A 31 -1.64 -13.11 -7.88
N ALA A 32 -1.25 -13.49 -6.65
CA ALA A 32 -1.36 -14.88 -6.18
C ALA A 32 -2.83 -15.34 -6.13
N LEU A 33 -3.74 -14.51 -5.61
CA LEU A 33 -5.18 -14.81 -5.60
C LEU A 33 -5.73 -14.94 -7.02
N ALA A 34 -5.43 -14.00 -7.90
CA ALA A 34 -5.95 -13.99 -9.25
C ALA A 34 -5.36 -15.12 -10.12
N ALA A 35 -4.09 -15.47 -9.92
CA ALA A 35 -3.47 -16.63 -10.56
C ALA A 35 -4.18 -17.93 -10.15
N LEU A 36 -4.59 -18.05 -8.88
CA LEU A 36 -5.34 -19.20 -8.38
C LEU A 36 -6.77 -19.28 -8.94
N LEU A 37 -7.40 -18.12 -9.22
CA LEU A 37 -8.80 -18.05 -9.66
C LEU A 37 -8.99 -18.12 -11.18
N PHE A 38 -8.10 -17.50 -11.97
CA PHE A 38 -8.36 -17.23 -13.39
C PHE A 38 -7.54 -18.10 -14.35
N ASP A 39 -6.49 -18.78 -13.88
CA ASP A 39 -5.52 -19.54 -14.71
C ASP A 39 -5.07 -18.77 -15.98
N ALA A 40 -5.03 -17.44 -15.87
CA ALA A 40 -4.75 -16.52 -16.96
C ALA A 40 -3.82 -15.43 -16.46
N TRP A 41 -2.58 -15.47 -16.94
CA TRP A 41 -1.52 -14.53 -16.56
C TRP A 41 -1.96 -13.07 -16.68
N THR A 42 -2.59 -12.71 -17.80
CA THR A 42 -3.01 -11.33 -18.06
C THR A 42 -4.04 -10.83 -17.05
N ALA A 43 -5.02 -11.68 -16.67
CA ALA A 43 -6.01 -11.33 -15.67
C ALA A 43 -5.35 -11.13 -14.30
N ALA A 44 -4.42 -12.02 -13.92
CA ALA A 44 -3.72 -11.92 -12.66
C ALA A 44 -2.86 -10.65 -12.53
N VAL A 45 -2.09 -10.33 -13.58
CA VAL A 45 -1.27 -9.11 -13.61
C VAL A 45 -2.14 -7.85 -13.62
N ALA A 46 -3.25 -7.84 -14.36
CA ALA A 46 -4.16 -6.70 -14.40
C ALA A 46 -4.78 -6.43 -13.02
N SER A 47 -5.29 -7.45 -12.34
CA SER A 47 -5.85 -7.33 -10.98
C SER A 47 -4.80 -6.89 -9.97
N ALA A 48 -3.60 -7.44 -10.04
CA ALA A 48 -2.48 -7.06 -9.18
C ALA A 48 -2.08 -5.59 -9.36
N SER A 49 -1.99 -5.14 -10.61
CA SER A 49 -1.64 -3.75 -10.93
C SER A 49 -2.73 -2.77 -10.49
N LEU A 50 -3.99 -3.15 -10.65
CA LEU A 50 -5.14 -2.36 -10.17
C LEU A 50 -5.07 -2.20 -8.64
N ALA A 51 -4.86 -3.29 -7.90
CA ALA A 51 -4.78 -3.26 -6.45
C ALA A 51 -3.58 -2.42 -5.96
N ALA A 52 -2.41 -2.58 -6.59
CA ALA A 52 -1.19 -1.83 -6.27
C ALA A 52 -1.31 -0.32 -6.54
N SER A 53 -2.24 0.09 -7.41
CA SER A 53 -2.49 1.51 -7.71
C SER A 53 -3.30 2.22 -6.62
N LEU A 54 -4.00 1.49 -5.75
CA LEU A 54 -4.88 2.08 -4.73
C LEU A 54 -4.12 2.94 -3.69
N PRO A 55 -3.00 2.49 -3.09
CA PRO A 55 -2.24 3.33 -2.16
C PRO A 55 -1.67 4.59 -2.83
N ILE A 56 -1.32 4.49 -4.12
CA ILE A 56 -0.79 5.60 -4.91
C ILE A 56 -1.89 6.64 -5.12
N ALA A 57 -3.09 6.22 -5.55
CA ALA A 57 -4.22 7.11 -5.73
C ALA A 57 -4.64 7.78 -4.40
N ASP A 58 -4.67 7.03 -3.30
CA ASP A 58 -4.94 7.58 -1.97
C ASP A 58 -3.91 8.64 -1.55
N GLY A 59 -2.61 8.35 -1.75
CA GLY A 59 -1.52 9.27 -1.45
C GLY A 59 -1.49 10.51 -2.35
N LEU A 60 -2.05 10.46 -3.57
CA LEU A 60 -2.09 11.60 -4.49
C LEU A 60 -3.33 12.47 -4.33
N PHE A 61 -4.51 11.87 -4.11
CA PHE A 61 -5.78 12.59 -4.23
C PHE A 61 -6.52 12.78 -2.90
N VAL A 62 -6.40 11.86 -1.96
CA VAL A 62 -7.16 11.91 -0.70
C VAL A 62 -6.30 12.47 0.42
N HIS A 63 -5.04 12.07 0.47
CA HIS A 63 -4.11 12.44 1.52
C HIS A 63 -2.75 12.82 0.93
N PRO A 64 -2.70 13.93 0.17
CA PRO A 64 -1.49 14.41 -0.48
C PRO A 64 -0.38 14.67 0.56
N PRO A 65 0.90 14.46 0.20
CA PRO A 65 2.00 14.90 1.05
C PRO A 65 1.87 16.41 1.25
N HIS A 66 1.88 16.85 2.51
CA HIS A 66 1.90 18.26 2.84
C HIS A 66 3.37 18.67 2.96
N ASP A 67 3.74 19.76 2.30
CA ASP A 67 5.03 20.39 2.49
C ASP A 67 5.07 20.88 3.95
N GLY A 68 5.93 20.25 4.76
CA GLY A 68 6.18 20.63 6.15
C GLY A 68 6.97 21.91 6.28
#